data_AF-A0A8S3Z466-F1
#
_entry.id   AF-A0A8S3Z466-F1
#
_cell.length_a   1.000
_cell.length_b   1.000
_cell.length_c   1.000
_cell.angle_alpha   90.00
_cell.angle_beta   90.00
_cell.angle_gamma   90.00
#
_symmetry.space_group_name_H-M   'P 1'
#
loop_
_entity.id
_entity.type
_entity.pdbx_description
1 polymer ?
#
loop_
_entity_poly.entity_id
_entity_poly.type
_entity_poly.pdbx_seq_one_letter_code
_entity_poly.pdbx_strand_id
1 'polypeptide(L)'
;MKLFDDRMRKMAADEAKKTHEALYRKILYLPIYDDRPKDCYELHKQGREQDGLGQIFVSGMNVYVTVYCDMSNGGWTLLLKREDGLVDFYRDYEQYKDGFG
;
A
#
# COMPACT_ATOMS: atom_id res chain seq x y z
N MET A 1 10.00 -4.50 -56.43
CA MET A 1 10.91 -4.92 -55.35
C MET A 1 11.01 -3.88 -54.22
N LYS A 2 11.24 -2.58 -54.49
CA LYS A 2 11.30 -1.51 -53.46
C LYS A 2 10.02 -1.35 -52.61
N LEU A 3 8.85 -1.35 -53.26
CA LEU A 3 7.55 -1.23 -52.56
C LEU A 3 7.30 -2.35 -51.53
N PHE A 4 7.86 -3.54 -51.75
CA PHE A 4 7.74 -4.65 -50.81
C PHE A 4 8.62 -4.42 -49.57
N ASP A 5 9.87 -3.94 -49.77
CA ASP A 5 10.78 -3.54 -48.68
C ASP A 5 10.19 -2.37 -47.88
N ASP A 6 9.66 -1.34 -48.54
CA ASP A 6 9.01 -0.20 -47.87
C ASP A 6 7.79 -0.64 -47.03
N ARG A 7 7.01 -1.61 -47.54
CA ARG A 7 5.88 -2.20 -46.81
C ARG A 7 6.37 -3.00 -45.59
N MET A 8 7.45 -3.76 -45.72
CA MET A 8 8.04 -4.51 -44.61
C MET A 8 8.56 -3.57 -43.51
N ARG A 9 9.23 -2.47 -43.90
CA ARG A 9 9.71 -1.43 -42.96
C ARG A 9 8.56 -0.74 -42.23
N LYS A 10 7.46 -0.44 -42.94
CA LYS A 10 6.27 0.15 -42.32
C LYS A 10 5.62 -0.81 -41.32
N MET A 11 5.47 -2.09 -41.66
CA MET A 11 4.92 -3.09 -40.74
C MET A 11 5.78 -3.25 -39.50
N ALA A 12 7.11 -3.27 -39.64
CA ALA A 12 8.03 -3.30 -38.51
C ALA A 12 7.92 -2.05 -37.63
N ALA A 13 7.74 -0.86 -38.22
CA ALA A 13 7.54 0.38 -37.47
C ALA A 13 6.19 0.41 -36.74
N ASP A 14 5.12 -0.08 -37.38
CA ASP A 14 3.78 -0.18 -36.77
C ASP A 14 3.78 -1.18 -35.61
N GLU A 15 4.51 -2.30 -35.75
CA GLU A 15 4.70 -3.29 -34.68
C GLU A 15 5.55 -2.73 -33.52
N ALA A 16 6.61 -1.98 -33.81
CA ALA A 16 7.42 -1.28 -32.81
C ALA A 16 6.59 -0.23 -32.05
N LYS A 17 5.71 0.50 -32.74
CA LYS A 17 4.81 1.47 -32.10
C LYS A 17 3.80 0.77 -31.19
N LYS A 18 3.22 -0.33 -31.65
CA LYS A 18 2.25 -1.12 -30.87
C LYS A 18 2.88 -1.73 -29.63
N THR A 19 4.10 -2.22 -29.73
CA THR A 19 4.86 -2.74 -28.58
C THR A 19 5.23 -1.62 -27.60
N HIS A 20 5.64 -0.45 -28.08
CA HIS A 20 5.89 0.72 -27.23
C HIS A 20 4.63 1.18 -26.49
N GLU A 21 3.49 1.30 -27.17
CA GLU A 21 2.21 1.66 -26.54
C GLU A 21 1.76 0.63 -25.50
N ALA A 22 1.93 -0.67 -25.78
CA ALA A 22 1.63 -1.73 -24.82
C ALA A 22 2.54 -1.70 -23.58
N LEU A 23 3.84 -1.43 -23.76
CA LEU A 23 4.81 -1.25 -22.68
C LEU A 23 4.46 -0.01 -21.85
N TYR A 24 4.20 1.13 -22.49
CA TYR A 24 3.87 2.37 -21.81
C TYR A 24 2.56 2.27 -21.03
N ARG A 25 1.54 1.63 -21.60
CA ARG A 25 0.30 1.29 -20.89
C ARG A 25 0.59 0.38 -19.70
N LYS A 26 1.42 -0.66 -19.86
CA LYS A 26 1.79 -1.55 -18.76
C LYS A 26 2.50 -0.79 -17.64
N ILE A 27 3.44 0.11 -17.95
CA ILE A 27 4.18 0.96 -17.00
C ILE A 27 3.25 1.96 -16.29
N LEU A 28 2.37 2.65 -17.02
CA LEU A 28 1.41 3.59 -16.44
C LEU A 28 0.38 2.94 -15.52
N TYR A 29 0.02 1.69 -15.81
CA TYR A 29 -0.86 0.87 -14.98
C TYR A 29 -0.09 -0.16 -14.15
N LEU A 30 1.24 -0.06 -14.06
CA LEU A 30 1.93 -0.72 -12.97
C LEU A 30 1.41 0.01 -11.73
N PRO A 31 0.76 -0.69 -10.78
CA PRO A 31 0.51 -0.07 -9.50
C PRO A 31 1.85 0.49 -9.06
N ILE A 32 1.87 1.79 -8.72
CA ILE A 32 2.95 2.34 -7.91
C ILE A 32 2.90 1.48 -6.64
N TYR A 33 3.70 0.41 -6.63
CA TYR A 33 3.57 -0.65 -5.64
C TYR A 33 4.20 -0.08 -4.39
N ASP A 34 3.38 0.60 -3.61
CA ASP A 34 3.74 1.04 -2.28
C ASP A 34 3.94 -0.22 -1.44
N ASP A 35 5.21 -0.62 -1.32
CA ASP A 35 5.69 -1.79 -0.60
C ASP A 35 5.71 -1.57 0.92
N ARG A 36 5.40 -0.34 1.36
CA ARG A 36 5.28 -0.01 2.78
C ARG A 36 4.02 -0.69 3.34
N PRO A 37 4.12 -1.28 4.55
CA PRO A 37 3.00 -1.98 5.17
C PRO A 37 1.91 -0.97 5.58
N LYS A 38 0.69 -1.18 5.09
CA LYS A 38 -0.43 -0.23 5.29
C LYS A 38 -1.19 -0.48 6.60
N ASP A 39 -1.06 -1.67 7.13
CA ASP A 39 -1.70 -2.15 8.34
C ASP A 39 -0.88 -3.30 8.94
N CYS A 40 -1.30 -3.79 10.11
CA CYS A 40 -0.68 -4.93 10.75
C CYS A 40 -0.81 -6.24 9.96
N TYR A 41 -1.77 -6.36 9.04
CA TYR A 41 -1.95 -7.55 8.21
C TYR A 41 -0.86 -7.63 7.14
N GLU A 42 -0.47 -6.51 6.54
CA GLU A 42 0.70 -6.44 5.67
C GLU A 42 1.99 -6.79 6.41
N LEU A 43 2.17 -6.29 7.64
CA LEU A 43 3.31 -6.69 8.48
C LEU A 43 3.31 -8.20 8.75
N HIS A 44 2.14 -8.78 9.04
CA HIS A 44 1.98 -10.21 9.24
C HIS A 44 2.33 -11.02 7.97
N LYS A 45 1.87 -10.59 6.80
CA LYS A 45 2.23 -11.19 5.49
C LYS A 45 3.73 -11.08 5.19
N GLN A 46 4.41 -10.06 5.71
CA GLN A 46 5.86 -9.90 5.61
C GLN A 46 6.63 -10.79 6.59
N GLY A 47 5.94 -11.65 7.37
CA GLY A 47 6.54 -12.62 8.28
C GLY A 47 6.66 -12.13 9.72
N ARG A 48 6.02 -11.02 10.10
CA ARG A 48 5.97 -10.61 11.50
C ARG A 48 4.97 -11.47 12.27
N GLU A 49 5.46 -12.21 13.26
CA GLU A 49 4.64 -13.13 14.08
C GLU A 49 4.39 -12.62 15.50
N GLN A 50 5.13 -11.61 15.97
CA GLN A 50 5.05 -11.14 17.36
C GLN A 50 4.07 -9.97 17.52
N ASP A 51 3.16 -10.13 18.48
CA ASP A 51 2.28 -9.07 18.98
C ASP A 51 3.08 -7.87 19.50
N GLY A 52 2.50 -6.68 19.42
CA GLY A 52 3.09 -5.46 19.97
C GLY A 52 3.10 -4.29 18.99
N LEU A 53 3.85 -3.25 19.34
CA LEU A 53 3.91 -2.02 18.55
C LEU A 53 4.53 -2.26 17.16
N GLY A 54 3.93 -1.67 16.12
CA GLY A 54 4.41 -1.68 14.75
C GLY A 54 4.23 -0.33 14.08
N GLN A 55 5.08 -0.04 13.09
CA GLN A 55 4.87 1.13 12.23
C GLN A 55 4.13 0.71 10.96
N ILE A 56 3.03 1.39 10.68
CA ILE A 56 2.26 1.27 9.45
C ILE A 56 2.31 2.59 8.69
N PHE A 57 2.19 2.52 7.38
CA PHE A 57 2.25 3.68 6.51
C PHE A 57 0.85 4.08 6.01
N VAL A 58 0.42 5.29 6.36
CA VAL A 58 -0.89 5.83 5.98
C VAL A 58 -0.76 6.65 4.71
N SER A 59 -1.01 6.04 3.55
CA SER A 59 -0.74 6.66 2.23
C SER A 59 -1.45 7.99 2.02
N GLY A 60 -2.68 8.17 2.51
CA GLY A 60 -3.42 9.43 2.38
C GLY A 60 -2.81 10.61 3.15
N MET A 61 -2.01 10.32 4.18
CA MET A 61 -1.32 11.31 5.01
C MET A 61 0.18 11.36 4.76
N ASN A 62 0.73 10.37 4.05
CA ASN A 62 2.16 10.19 3.80
C ASN A 62 3.01 10.17 5.09
N VAL A 63 2.52 9.50 6.13
CA VAL A 63 3.20 9.37 7.43
C VAL A 63 3.23 7.94 7.92
N TYR A 64 4.22 7.64 8.77
CA TYR A 64 4.21 6.44 9.59
C TYR A 64 3.48 6.70 10.90
N VAL A 65 2.64 5.76 11.31
CA VAL A 65 1.94 5.79 12.58
C VAL A 65 2.28 4.52 13.35
N THR A 66 2.52 4.66 14.65
CA THR A 66 2.73 3.53 15.56
C THR A 66 1.38 2.99 16.02
N VAL A 67 1.13 1.71 15.80
CA VAL A 67 -0.09 1.01 16.20
C VAL A 67 0.26 -0.26 16.97
N TYR A 68 -0.65 -0.76 17.80
CA TYR A 68 -0.52 -2.10 18.36
C TYR A 68 -1.03 -3.13 17.36
N CYS A 69 -0.19 -4.12 17.05
CA CYS A 69 -0.51 -5.23 16.17
C CYS A 69 -0.74 -6.50 17.00
N ASP A 70 -1.87 -7.16 16.75
CA ASP A 70 -2.17 -8.49 17.25
C ASP A 70 -1.96 -9.49 16.12
N MET A 71 -0.73 -10.02 16.06
CA MET A 71 -0.26 -11.00 15.10
C MET A 71 -0.78 -12.40 15.41
N SER A 72 -0.92 -12.73 16.69
CA SER A 72 -1.48 -14.00 17.17
C SER A 72 -2.87 -14.27 16.58
N ASN A 73 -3.66 -13.21 16.34
CA ASN A 73 -4.97 -13.31 15.72
C ASN A 73 -5.01 -12.97 14.22
N GLY A 74 -3.86 -13.03 13.53
CA GLY A 74 -3.77 -12.87 12.07
C GLY A 74 -3.43 -11.46 11.59
N GLY A 75 -2.81 -10.63 12.43
CA GLY A 75 -2.31 -9.31 12.05
C GLY A 75 -3.34 -8.19 12.17
N TRP A 76 -4.14 -8.20 13.25
CA TRP A 76 -5.11 -7.13 13.50
C TRP A 76 -4.40 -5.83 13.90
N THR A 77 -4.89 -4.72 13.35
CA THR A 77 -4.52 -3.37 13.80
C THR A 77 -5.50 -2.94 14.88
N LEU A 78 -5.02 -2.76 16.10
CA LEU A 78 -5.88 -2.39 17.22
C LEU A 78 -6.17 -0.88 17.18
N LEU A 79 -7.46 -0.52 17.07
CA LEU A 79 -7.91 0.87 17.05
C LEU A 79 -8.35 1.41 18.41
N LEU A 80 -8.85 0.52 19.28
CA LEU A 80 -9.40 0.88 20.58
C LEU A 80 -9.20 -0.29 21.55
N LYS A 81 -8.67 -0.02 22.75
CA LYS A 81 -8.51 -1.03 23.82
C LYS A 81 -9.12 -0.52 25.12
N ARG A 82 -9.86 -1.38 25.81
CA ARG A 82 -10.35 -1.17 27.17
C ARG A 82 -10.21 -2.46 27.96
N GLU A 83 -9.49 -2.44 29.07
CA GLU A 83 -9.27 -3.65 29.87
C GLU A 83 -9.34 -3.43 31.38
N ASP A 84 -8.84 -2.31 31.89
CA ASP A 84 -8.64 -2.07 33.33
C ASP A 84 -9.34 -0.79 33.84
N GLY A 85 -9.86 0.04 32.94
CA GLY A 85 -10.50 1.31 33.29
C GLY A 85 -9.52 2.41 33.71
N LEU A 86 -8.22 2.26 33.46
CA LEU A 86 -7.20 3.26 33.83
C LEU A 86 -7.22 4.50 32.93
N VAL A 87 -7.67 4.34 31.68
CA VAL A 87 -7.80 5.45 30.72
C VAL A 87 -9.22 5.98 30.75
N ASP A 88 -9.38 7.28 31.02
CA ASP A 88 -10.66 7.96 30.89
C ASP A 88 -11.02 8.15 29.41
N PHE A 89 -12.23 7.75 29.04
CA PHE A 89 -12.79 7.89 27.69
C PHE A 89 -13.86 8.98 27.60
N TYR A 90 -14.20 9.67 28.69
CA TYR A 90 -15.04 10.86 28.64
C TYR A 90 -14.20 12.06 28.17
N ARG A 91 -13.98 12.13 26.85
CA ARG A 91 -13.08 13.09 26.18
C ARG A 91 -13.81 13.96 25.19
N ASP A 92 -13.22 15.12 24.89
CA ASP A 92 -13.73 16.02 23.85
C ASP A 92 -13.36 15.53 22.43
N TYR A 93 -13.89 16.23 21.42
CA TYR A 93 -13.71 15.86 20.01
C TYR A 93 -12.26 15.92 19.56
N GLU A 94 -11.48 16.94 19.95
CA GLU A 94 -10.10 17.08 19.49
C GLU A 94 -9.23 15.95 20.07
N GLN A 95 -9.47 15.55 21.32
CA GLN A 95 -8.79 14.40 21.92
C GLN A 95 -9.08 13.09 21.19
N TYR A 96 -10.32 12.86 20.76
CA TYR A 96 -10.67 11.67 19.97
C TYR A 96 -10.06 11.68 18.56
N LYS A 97 -9.93 12.87 17.96
CA LYS A 97 -9.34 13.06 16.64
C LYS A 97 -7.82 12.85 16.65
N ASP A 98 -7.13 13.34 17.68
CA ASP A 98 -5.68 13.21 17.81
C ASP A 98 -5.26 11.84 18.39
N GLY A 99 -6.14 11.21 19.16
CA GLY A 99 -5.88 9.96 19.88
C GLY A 99 -5.41 10.20 21.31
N PHE A 100 -5.65 9.22 22.19
CA PHE A 100 -5.25 9.25 23.60
C PHE A 100 -5.03 7.83 24.14
N GLY A 101 -4.31 7.76 25.27
CA GLY A 101 -3.93 6.50 25.91
C GLY A 101 -2.45 6.16 25.72
#